data_AF-A0A380BEH0-F1
#
_entry.id   AF-A0A380BEH0-F1
#
_cell.length_a   1.000
_cell.length_b   1.000
_cell.length_c   1.000
_cell.angle_alpha   90.00
_cell.angle_beta   90.00
_cell.angle_gamma   90.00
#
_symmetry.space_group_name_H-M   'P 1'
#
loop_
_entity.id
_entity.type
_entity.pdbx_description
1 polymer ?
#
loop_
_entity_poly.entity_id
_entity_poly.type
_entity_poly.pdbx_seq_one_letter_code
_entity_poly.pdbx_strand_id
1 'polypeptide(L)'
;MQIEPSSIVVFLIGGFSGGLLTYLKEKGKNRALLEDIKKIEGEKQDVSHKYAQKLEKLRRDHTIEIEQRKYQYEAKQTQYINFFAKLDEYTRDANQKIKGDVTSKFSSFMMNFVSAEMNNDKEKAALTVNEFMEFNQNTMNDINAGYISLKQETNAIRLVCTTETERLINTMESNIHELTELSFSYLSSLCSPQGYDNPDSFDSDLSALQEKAKAVEESKNLLKENMKKELNEI
;
A
#
# COMPACT_ATOMS: atom_id res chain seq x y z
N MET A 1 -23.99 -108.24 10.94
CA MET A 1 -23.45 -107.15 10.12
C MET A 1 -21.96 -107.04 10.45
N GLN A 2 -21.13 -107.82 9.75
CA GLN A 2 -19.68 -107.84 9.95
C GLN A 2 -19.07 -106.74 9.10
N ILE A 3 -18.36 -105.80 9.72
CA ILE A 3 -17.65 -104.75 9.00
C ILE A 3 -16.36 -105.39 8.48
N GLU A 4 -16.23 -105.48 7.15
CA GLU A 4 -15.02 -105.96 6.47
C GLU A 4 -13.81 -105.08 6.87
N PRO A 5 -12.66 -105.67 7.27
CA PRO A 5 -11.46 -104.92 7.66
C PRO A 5 -11.01 -103.91 6.58
N SER A 6 -11.23 -104.24 5.31
CA SER A 6 -10.94 -103.40 4.14
C SER A 6 -11.72 -102.08 4.14
N SER A 7 -12.97 -102.08 4.62
CA SER A 7 -13.83 -100.90 4.67
C SER A 7 -13.39 -99.89 5.75
N ILE A 8 -12.85 -100.38 6.86
CA ILE A 8 -12.30 -99.55 7.96
C ILE A 8 -11.01 -98.87 7.49
N VAL A 9 -10.15 -99.58 6.76
CA VAL A 9 -8.88 -99.04 6.23
C VAL A 9 -9.14 -97.94 5.19
N VAL A 10 -10.10 -98.13 4.27
CA VAL A 10 -10.47 -97.09 3.30
C VAL A 10 -11.03 -95.85 3.98
N PHE A 11 -11.85 -96.02 5.04
CA PHE A 11 -12.39 -94.91 5.80
C PHE A 11 -11.31 -94.12 6.57
N LEU A 12 -10.32 -94.83 7.15
CA LEU A 12 -9.18 -94.21 7.83
C LEU A 12 -8.27 -93.46 6.84
N ILE A 13 -7.98 -94.04 5.67
CA ILE A 13 -7.19 -93.39 4.63
C ILE A 13 -7.95 -92.16 4.07
N GLY A 14 -9.25 -92.27 3.85
CA GLY A 14 -10.11 -91.16 3.42
C GLY A 14 -10.17 -90.02 4.44
N GLY A 15 -10.32 -90.34 5.73
CA GLY A 15 -10.28 -89.35 6.81
C GLY A 15 -8.92 -88.67 6.95
N PHE A 16 -7.82 -89.44 6.86
CA PHE A 16 -6.46 -88.92 6.96
C PHE A 16 -6.07 -88.04 5.77
N SER A 17 -6.41 -88.47 4.55
CA SER A 17 -6.18 -87.69 3.32
C SER A 17 -7.04 -86.41 3.28
N GLY A 18 -8.30 -86.48 3.69
CA GLY A 18 -9.17 -85.31 3.85
C GLY A 18 -8.66 -84.32 4.89
N GLY A 19 -8.17 -84.82 6.03
CA GLY A 19 -7.54 -83.99 7.07
C GLY A 19 -6.27 -83.29 6.59
N LEU A 20 -5.39 -84.01 5.88
CA LEU A 20 -4.17 -83.46 5.28
C LEU A 20 -4.46 -82.39 4.23
N LEU A 21 -5.43 -82.61 3.34
CA LEU A 21 -5.83 -81.63 2.32
C LEU A 21 -6.42 -80.37 2.95
N THR A 22 -7.22 -80.52 4.00
CA THR A 22 -7.81 -79.39 4.74
C THR A 22 -6.73 -78.58 5.45
N TYR A 23 -5.79 -79.26 6.12
CA TYR A 23 -4.64 -78.63 6.77
C TYR A 23 -3.73 -77.88 5.78
N LEU A 24 -3.40 -78.47 4.63
CA LEU A 24 -2.60 -77.82 3.59
C LEU A 24 -3.32 -76.58 3.02
N LYS A 25 -4.64 -76.67 2.83
CA LYS A 25 -5.47 -75.55 2.37
C LYS A 25 -5.52 -74.42 3.41
N GLU A 26 -5.68 -74.73 4.69
CA GLU A 26 -5.63 -73.75 5.78
C GLU A 26 -4.25 -73.11 5.93
N LYS A 27 -3.18 -73.90 5.84
CA LYS A 27 -1.81 -73.38 5.87
C LYS A 27 -1.52 -72.45 4.68
N GLY A 28 -2.01 -72.80 3.49
CA GLY A 28 -1.95 -71.94 2.30
C GLY A 28 -2.70 -70.62 2.50
N LYS A 29 -3.93 -70.68 3.03
CA LYS A 29 -4.72 -69.48 3.38
C LYS A 29 -4.04 -68.60 4.41
N ASN A 30 -3.47 -69.19 5.47
CA ASN A 30 -2.77 -68.44 6.51
C ASN A 30 -1.52 -67.73 5.96
N ARG A 31 -0.80 -68.39 5.04
CA ARG A 31 0.36 -67.78 4.38
C ARG A 31 -0.06 -66.61 3.47
N ALA A 32 -1.14 -66.76 2.71
CA ALA A 32 -1.70 -65.68 1.89
C ALA A 32 -2.17 -64.50 2.75
N LEU A 33 -2.86 -64.77 3.87
CA LEU A 33 -3.27 -63.73 4.83
C LEU A 33 -2.08 -62.96 5.41
N LEU A 34 -0.99 -63.64 5.77
CA LEU A 34 0.22 -62.98 6.26
C LEU A 34 0.88 -62.09 5.20
N GLU A 35 0.88 -62.54 3.94
CA GLU A 35 1.40 -61.77 2.81
C GLU A 35 0.54 -60.54 2.52
N ASP A 36 -0.78 -60.69 2.55
CA ASP A 36 -1.74 -59.59 2.42
C ASP A 36 -1.59 -58.57 3.55
N ILE A 37 -1.46 -59.02 4.81
CA ILE A 37 -1.21 -58.14 5.96
C ILE A 37 0.08 -57.34 5.75
N LYS A 38 1.17 -58.00 5.33
CA LYS A 38 2.45 -57.34 5.10
C LYS A 38 2.35 -56.31 3.97
N LYS A 39 1.62 -56.64 2.90
CA LYS A 39 1.37 -55.73 1.78
C LYS A 39 0.55 -54.52 2.22
N ILE A 40 -0.55 -54.74 2.93
CA ILE A 40 -1.42 -53.66 3.44
C ILE A 40 -0.66 -52.74 4.40
N GLU A 41 0.17 -53.30 5.30
CA GLU A 41 0.95 -52.48 6.22
C GLU A 41 1.99 -51.64 5.45
N GLY A 42 2.62 -52.20 4.42
CA GLY A 42 3.52 -51.48 3.52
C GLY A 42 2.81 -50.35 2.76
N GLU A 43 1.66 -50.64 2.14
CA GLU A 43 0.84 -49.64 1.46
C GLU A 43 0.38 -48.53 2.41
N LYS A 44 -0.03 -48.88 3.63
CA LYS A 44 -0.41 -47.92 4.68
C LYS A 44 0.77 -47.03 5.06
N GLN A 45 1.97 -47.59 5.20
CA GLN A 45 3.17 -46.84 5.57
C GLN A 45 3.59 -45.90 4.43
N ASP A 46 3.53 -46.35 3.18
CA ASP A 46 3.80 -45.54 1.99
C ASP A 46 2.80 -44.39 1.85
N VAL A 47 1.51 -44.68 2.02
CA VAL A 47 0.45 -43.66 2.01
C VAL A 47 0.69 -42.66 3.14
N SER A 48 0.96 -43.13 4.36
CA SER A 48 1.24 -42.26 5.51
C SER A 48 2.45 -41.35 5.26
N HIS A 49 3.54 -41.90 4.74
CA HIS A 49 4.74 -41.12 4.44
C HIS A 49 4.49 -40.08 3.34
N LYS A 50 3.77 -40.45 2.28
CA LYS A 50 3.40 -39.55 1.18
C LYS A 50 2.53 -38.39 1.68
N TYR A 51 1.57 -38.64 2.55
CA TYR A 51 0.74 -37.59 3.14
C TYR A 51 1.52 -36.73 4.13
N ALA A 52 2.42 -37.30 4.93
CA ALA A 52 3.30 -36.54 5.82
C ALA A 52 4.18 -35.55 5.04
N GLN A 53 4.82 -36.01 3.97
CA GLN A 53 5.62 -35.14 3.08
C GLN A 53 4.78 -34.03 2.44
N LYS A 54 3.58 -34.35 1.95
CA LYS A 54 2.66 -33.34 1.38
C LYS A 54 2.25 -32.31 2.43
N LEU A 55 1.98 -32.74 3.66
CA LEU A 55 1.58 -31.86 4.75
C LEU A 55 2.72 -30.93 5.16
N GLU A 56 3.95 -31.45 5.26
CA GLU A 56 5.14 -30.63 5.54
C GLU A 56 5.42 -29.61 4.45
N LYS A 57 5.32 -30.05 3.18
CA LYS A 57 5.47 -29.13 2.04
C LYS A 57 4.40 -28.03 2.08
N LEU A 58 3.13 -28.41 2.27
CA LEU A 58 2.03 -27.45 2.35
C LEU A 58 2.24 -26.45 3.49
N ARG A 59 2.66 -26.92 4.67
CA ARG A 59 2.98 -26.06 5.81
C ARG A 59 4.11 -25.09 5.48
N ARG A 60 5.20 -25.59 4.90
CA ARG A 60 6.33 -24.74 4.51
C ARG A 60 5.90 -23.67 3.50
N ASP A 61 5.16 -24.06 2.47
CA ASP A 61 4.68 -23.14 1.43
C ASP A 61 3.78 -22.06 2.04
N HIS A 62 2.87 -22.43 2.96
CA HIS A 62 2.03 -21.45 3.69
C HIS A 62 2.84 -20.55 4.61
N THR A 63 3.85 -21.07 5.32
CA THR A 63 4.72 -20.25 6.17
C THR A 63 5.47 -19.21 5.36
N ILE A 64 6.04 -19.62 4.22
CA ILE A 64 6.73 -18.71 3.30
C ILE A 64 5.77 -17.64 2.79
N GLU A 65 4.56 -18.02 2.38
CA GLU A 65 3.55 -17.07 1.90
C GLU A 65 3.16 -16.05 2.98
N ILE A 66 2.94 -16.51 4.21
CA ILE A 66 2.62 -15.63 5.35
C ILE A 66 3.78 -14.66 5.63
N GLU A 67 5.02 -15.13 5.63
CA GLU A 67 6.20 -14.28 5.84
C GLU A 67 6.36 -13.26 4.72
N GLN A 68 6.15 -13.65 3.46
CA GLN A 68 6.19 -12.74 2.32
C GLN A 68 5.13 -11.66 2.40
N ARG A 69 3.87 -12.03 2.70
CA ARG A 69 2.77 -11.06 2.89
C ARG A 69 3.05 -10.11 4.04
N LYS A 70 3.56 -10.62 5.17
CA LYS A 70 3.95 -9.80 6.32
C LYS A 70 5.02 -8.77 5.94
N TYR A 71 6.08 -9.21 5.25
CA TYR A 71 7.14 -8.31 4.80
C TYR A 71 6.62 -7.25 3.82
N GLN A 72 5.77 -7.64 2.87
CA GLN A 72 5.14 -6.70 1.93
C GLN A 72 4.27 -5.67 2.64
N TYR A 73 3.47 -6.11 3.62
CA TYR A 73 2.65 -5.23 4.45
C TYR A 73 3.51 -4.21 5.21
N GLU A 74 4.54 -4.67 5.94
CA GLU A 74 5.41 -3.81 6.75
C GLU A 74 6.18 -2.80 5.89
N ALA A 75 6.71 -3.25 4.74
CA ALA A 75 7.41 -2.40 3.80
C ALA A 75 6.47 -1.32 3.23
N LYS A 76 5.29 -1.71 2.75
CA LYS A 76 4.30 -0.78 2.18
C LYS A 76 3.78 0.20 3.25
N GLN A 77 3.45 -0.28 4.44
CA GLN A 77 2.99 0.54 5.56
C GLN A 77 4.02 1.62 5.91
N THR A 78 5.30 1.25 5.98
CA THR A 78 6.39 2.18 6.28
C THR A 78 6.49 3.28 5.23
N GLN A 79 6.41 2.93 3.94
CA GLN A 79 6.42 3.92 2.86
C GLN A 79 5.22 4.88 2.95
N TYR A 80 4.02 4.37 3.27
CA TYR A 80 2.83 5.20 3.39
C TYR A 80 2.91 6.16 4.59
N ILE A 81 3.45 5.71 5.72
CA ILE A 81 3.66 6.56 6.90
C ILE A 81 4.66 7.67 6.59
N ASN A 82 5.80 7.34 5.99
CA ASN A 82 6.84 8.31 5.64
C ASN A 82 6.33 9.38 4.68
N PHE A 83 5.58 8.95 3.66
CA PHE A 83 4.93 9.85 2.73
C PHE A 83 3.98 10.85 3.41
N PHE A 84 3.07 10.37 4.25
CA PHE A 84 2.13 11.27 4.94
C PHE A 84 2.86 12.20 5.91
N ALA A 85 3.92 11.74 6.58
CA ALA A 85 4.75 12.61 7.40
C ALA A 85 5.39 13.74 6.58
N LYS A 86 5.87 13.44 5.36
CA LYS A 86 6.43 14.44 4.44
C LYS A 86 5.36 15.38 3.86
N LEU A 87 4.17 14.87 3.57
CA LEU A 87 3.04 15.68 3.12
C LEU A 87 2.57 16.66 4.21
N ASP A 88 2.52 16.20 5.45
CA ASP A 88 2.17 17.03 6.61
C ASP A 88 3.24 18.09 6.89
N GLU A 89 4.53 17.72 6.78
CA GLU A 89 5.65 18.65 6.87
C GLU A 89 5.54 19.75 5.81
N TYR A 90 5.39 19.37 4.53
CA TYR A 90 5.17 20.31 3.43
C TYR A 90 3.98 21.23 3.69
N THR A 91 2.84 20.66 4.08
CA THR A 91 1.59 21.42 4.31
C THR A 91 1.75 22.42 5.44
N ARG A 92 2.41 22.02 6.53
CA ARG A 92 2.69 22.90 7.67
C ARG A 92 3.60 24.06 7.25
N ASP A 93 4.70 23.75 6.58
CA ASP A 93 5.72 24.73 6.22
C ASP A 93 5.19 25.72 5.16
N ALA A 94 4.43 25.24 4.16
CA ALA A 94 3.75 26.08 3.19
C ALA A 94 2.70 27.00 3.85
N ASN A 95 1.87 26.45 4.77
CA ASN A 95 0.90 27.26 5.50
C ASN A 95 1.57 28.31 6.38
N GLN A 96 2.67 27.98 7.06
CA GLN A 96 3.41 28.94 7.89
C GLN A 96 3.95 30.09 7.04
N LYS A 97 4.57 29.79 5.90
CA LYS A 97 5.10 30.79 4.97
C LYS A 97 4.00 31.71 4.43
N ILE A 98 2.88 31.15 3.97
CA ILE A 98 1.79 31.93 3.38
C ILE A 98 1.01 32.71 4.45
N LYS A 99 0.46 32.03 5.45
CA LYS A 99 -0.42 32.67 6.45
C LYS A 99 0.34 33.46 7.49
N GLY A 100 1.57 33.08 7.80
CA GLY A 100 2.45 33.83 8.69
C GLY A 100 3.20 34.92 7.93
N ASP A 101 4.20 34.51 7.17
CA ASP A 101 5.23 35.43 6.67
C ASP A 101 4.69 36.36 5.57
N VAL A 102 4.02 35.83 4.55
CA VAL A 102 3.44 36.63 3.45
C VAL A 102 2.37 37.58 3.97
N THR A 103 1.45 37.10 4.82
CA THR A 103 0.39 37.96 5.37
C THR A 103 0.98 39.13 6.18
N SER A 104 1.97 38.86 7.03
CA SER A 104 2.64 39.89 7.83
C SER A 104 3.41 40.90 6.94
N LYS A 105 4.14 40.39 5.95
CA LYS A 105 4.89 41.23 5.02
C LYS A 105 3.95 42.06 4.15
N PHE A 106 2.80 41.52 3.74
CA PHE A 106 1.78 42.24 2.95
C PHE A 106 1.21 43.43 3.71
N SER A 107 0.89 43.29 5.01
CA SER A 107 0.45 44.43 5.82
C SER A 107 1.50 45.55 5.89
N SER A 108 2.77 45.19 6.04
CA SER A 108 3.88 46.15 6.06
C SER A 108 4.07 46.84 4.70
N PHE A 109 3.96 46.05 3.62
CA PHE A 109 3.97 46.54 2.25
C PHE A 109 2.87 47.58 2.02
N MET A 110 1.61 47.25 2.33
CA MET A 110 0.47 48.15 2.13
C MET A 110 0.63 49.47 2.91
N MET A 111 1.08 49.42 4.16
CA MET A 111 1.30 50.62 4.97
C MET A 111 2.38 51.54 4.36
N ASN A 112 3.50 50.96 3.95
CA ASN A 112 4.61 51.70 3.37
C ASN A 112 4.28 52.26 1.98
N PHE A 113 3.56 51.48 1.16
CA PHE A 113 3.13 51.88 -0.18
C PHE A 113 2.14 53.04 -0.13
N VAL A 114 1.08 52.93 0.68
CA VAL A 114 0.09 54.01 0.85
C VAL A 114 0.76 55.28 1.40
N SER A 115 1.68 55.14 2.37
CA SER A 115 2.42 56.28 2.90
C SER A 115 3.29 56.96 1.83
N ALA A 116 3.94 56.19 0.96
CA ALA A 116 4.74 56.74 -0.14
C ALA A 116 3.87 57.48 -1.17
N GLU A 117 2.75 56.88 -1.57
CA GLU A 117 1.77 57.49 -2.50
C GLU A 117 1.17 58.79 -1.95
N MET A 118 0.76 58.81 -0.67
CA MET A 118 0.24 60.02 -0.01
C MET A 118 1.25 61.17 0.03
N ASN A 119 2.55 60.85 0.07
CA ASN A 119 3.63 61.83 0.07
C ASN A 119 4.16 62.16 -1.35
N ASN A 120 3.56 61.59 -2.40
CA ASN A 120 4.05 61.65 -3.79
C ASN A 120 5.51 61.16 -3.96
N ASP A 121 5.96 60.26 -3.08
CA ASP A 121 7.31 59.69 -3.11
C ASP A 121 7.33 58.42 -3.98
N LYS A 122 7.42 58.64 -5.30
CA LYS A 122 7.38 57.56 -6.31
C LYS A 122 8.56 56.59 -6.19
N GLU A 123 9.72 57.05 -5.74
CA GLU A 123 10.90 56.20 -5.57
C GLU A 123 10.67 55.22 -4.42
N LYS A 124 10.16 55.70 -3.28
CA LYS A 124 9.81 54.85 -2.15
C LYS A 124 8.67 53.89 -2.44
N ALA A 125 7.68 54.31 -3.22
CA ALA A 125 6.59 53.43 -3.66
C ALA A 125 7.13 52.27 -4.51
N ALA A 126 7.96 52.56 -5.51
CA ALA A 126 8.60 51.55 -6.36
C ALA A 126 9.51 50.59 -5.59
N LEU A 127 10.30 51.12 -4.64
CA LEU A 127 11.17 50.31 -3.78
C LEU A 127 10.36 49.35 -2.91
N THR A 128 9.25 49.82 -2.33
CA THR A 128 8.35 49.01 -1.49
C THR A 128 7.72 47.86 -2.29
N VAL A 129 7.34 48.10 -3.55
CA VAL A 129 6.84 47.06 -4.47
C VAL A 129 7.92 46.01 -4.74
N ASN A 130 9.14 46.44 -5.09
CA ASN A 130 10.24 45.53 -5.39
C ASN A 130 10.62 44.65 -4.20
N GLU A 131 10.71 45.21 -3.00
CA GLU A 131 11.02 44.44 -1.77
C GLU A 131 9.97 43.36 -1.48
N PHE A 132 8.70 43.65 -1.76
CA PHE A 132 7.63 42.68 -1.56
C PHE A 132 7.64 41.58 -2.63
N MET A 133 7.86 41.94 -3.89
CA MET A 133 8.00 40.97 -4.99
C MET A 133 9.19 40.02 -4.76
N GLU A 134 10.35 40.55 -4.34
CA GLU A 134 11.53 39.73 -4.01
C GLU A 134 11.22 38.76 -2.85
N PHE A 135 10.56 39.25 -1.80
CA PHE A 135 10.12 38.41 -0.69
C PHE A 135 9.18 37.29 -1.14
N ASN A 136 8.19 37.59 -1.99
CA ASN A 136 7.27 36.59 -2.52
C ASN A 136 7.98 35.55 -3.39
N GLN A 137 8.91 35.97 -4.24
CA GLN A 137 9.68 35.05 -5.07
C GLN A 137 10.53 34.09 -4.23
N ASN A 138 11.19 34.60 -3.18
CA ASN A 138 11.96 33.76 -2.25
C ASN A 138 11.06 32.78 -1.50
N THR A 139 9.89 33.25 -1.05
CA THR A 139 8.89 32.40 -0.39
C THR A 139 8.40 31.29 -1.32
N MET A 140 8.14 31.60 -2.59
CA MET A 140 7.73 30.65 -3.62
C MET A 140 8.82 29.60 -3.87
N ASN A 141 10.08 30.03 -3.97
CA ASN A 141 11.21 29.12 -4.15
C ASN A 141 11.32 28.13 -3.00
N ASP A 142 11.11 28.58 -1.76
CA ASP A 142 11.14 27.69 -0.60
C ASP A 142 9.97 26.69 -0.60
N ILE A 143 8.75 27.13 -0.94
CA ILE A 143 7.59 26.24 -1.05
C ILE A 143 7.83 25.20 -2.16
N ASN A 144 8.38 25.62 -3.29
CA ASN A 144 8.75 24.73 -4.39
C ASN A 144 9.84 23.73 -3.99
N ALA A 145 10.83 24.12 -3.19
CA ALA A 145 11.82 23.20 -2.65
C ALA A 145 11.15 22.11 -1.78
N GLY A 146 10.19 22.49 -0.94
CA GLY A 146 9.36 21.55 -0.17
C GLY A 146 8.55 20.61 -1.06
N TYR A 147 7.91 21.14 -2.11
CA TYR A 147 7.17 20.33 -3.08
C TYR A 147 8.06 19.32 -3.82
N ILE A 148 9.28 19.72 -4.20
CA ILE A 148 10.27 18.81 -4.81
C ILE A 148 10.64 17.68 -3.84
N SER A 149 10.84 17.99 -2.56
CA SER A 149 11.11 16.96 -1.54
C SER A 149 9.94 15.99 -1.39
N LEU A 150 8.69 16.48 -1.41
CA LEU A 150 7.50 15.62 -1.38
C LEU A 150 7.45 14.70 -2.60
N LYS A 151 7.73 15.22 -3.79
CA LYS A 151 7.77 14.46 -5.05
C LYS A 151 8.89 13.41 -5.09
N GLN A 152 9.97 13.61 -4.35
CA GLN A 152 11.02 12.59 -4.23
C GLN A 152 10.53 11.38 -3.43
N GLU A 153 9.74 11.62 -2.37
CA GLU A 153 9.16 10.55 -1.55
C GLU A 153 8.15 9.70 -2.33
N THR A 154 7.39 10.31 -3.25
CA THR A 154 6.43 9.56 -4.07
C THR A 154 7.08 8.57 -5.03
N ASN A 155 8.35 8.76 -5.40
CA ASN A 155 9.09 7.77 -6.18
C ASN A 155 9.32 6.46 -5.43
N ALA A 156 9.52 6.52 -4.10
CA ALA A 156 9.67 5.31 -3.28
C ALA A 156 8.34 4.55 -3.18
N ILE A 157 7.23 5.28 -3.07
CA ILE A 157 5.88 4.70 -3.00
C ILE A 157 5.50 3.98 -4.29
N ARG A 158 5.85 4.56 -5.45
CA ARG A 158 5.57 3.99 -6.79
C ARG A 158 6.14 2.58 -6.98
N LEU A 159 7.14 2.19 -6.19
CA LEU A 159 7.71 0.83 -6.24
C LEU A 159 6.82 -0.23 -5.59
N VAL A 160 5.91 0.16 -4.70
CA VAL A 160 5.13 -0.77 -3.86
C VAL A 160 3.62 -0.58 -3.98
N CYS A 161 3.14 0.54 -4.51
CA CYS A 161 1.73 0.85 -4.60
C CYS A 161 1.06 0.25 -5.84
N THR A 162 -0.28 0.20 -5.84
CA THR A 162 -1.04 -0.14 -7.06
C THR A 162 -1.07 1.04 -8.03
N THR A 163 -1.46 0.74 -9.28
CA THR A 163 -1.71 1.75 -10.32
C THR A 163 -2.75 2.79 -9.90
N GLU A 164 -3.74 2.41 -9.10
CA GLU A 164 -4.75 3.36 -8.62
C GLU A 164 -4.16 4.34 -7.60
N THR A 165 -3.34 3.84 -6.66
CA THR A 165 -2.62 4.73 -5.74
C THR A 165 -1.66 5.65 -6.49
N GLU A 166 -0.95 5.15 -7.50
CA GLU A 166 -0.08 5.98 -8.34
C GLU A 166 -0.86 7.09 -9.06
N ARG A 167 -2.04 6.76 -9.62
CA ARG A 167 -2.93 7.75 -10.26
C ARG A 167 -3.39 8.84 -9.28
N LEU A 168 -3.76 8.45 -8.07
CA LEU A 168 -4.17 9.36 -7.01
C LEU A 168 -3.01 10.25 -6.53
N ILE A 169 -1.80 9.70 -6.41
CA ILE A 169 -0.58 10.48 -6.13
C ILE A 169 -0.38 11.54 -7.21
N ASN A 170 -0.43 11.17 -8.48
CA ASN A 170 -0.23 12.11 -9.60
C ASN A 170 -1.29 13.22 -9.60
N THR A 171 -2.54 12.89 -9.27
CA THR A 171 -3.63 13.87 -9.18
C THR A 171 -3.39 14.86 -8.04
N MET A 172 -2.97 14.36 -6.87
CA MET A 172 -2.63 15.21 -5.72
C MET A 172 -1.42 16.10 -6.03
N GLU A 173 -0.35 15.55 -6.62
CA GLU A 173 0.83 16.31 -7.03
C GLU A 173 0.49 17.44 -8.01
N SER A 174 -0.40 17.19 -8.99
CA SER A 174 -0.87 18.21 -9.94
C SER A 174 -1.66 19.29 -9.24
N ASN A 175 -2.63 18.91 -8.40
CA ASN A 175 -3.46 19.87 -7.66
C ASN A 175 -2.62 20.75 -6.73
N ILE A 176 -1.61 20.19 -6.05
CA ILE A 176 -0.70 20.96 -5.21
C ILE A 176 0.10 21.95 -6.05
N HIS A 177 0.67 21.51 -7.18
CA HIS A 177 1.44 22.39 -8.05
C HIS A 177 0.60 23.54 -8.60
N GLU A 178 -0.58 23.24 -9.14
CA GLU A 178 -1.52 24.23 -9.66
C GLU A 178 -1.97 25.21 -8.58
N LEU A 179 -2.25 24.74 -7.36
CA LEU A 179 -2.61 25.61 -6.23
C LEU A 179 -1.47 26.57 -5.88
N THR A 180 -0.23 26.08 -5.86
CA THR A 180 0.95 26.89 -5.54
C THR A 180 1.19 27.95 -6.62
N GLU A 181 1.10 27.60 -7.91
CA GLU A 181 1.22 28.54 -9.03
C GLU A 181 0.12 29.60 -9.03
N LEU A 182 -1.15 29.19 -8.82
CA LEU A 182 -2.28 30.11 -8.70
C LEU A 182 -2.07 31.07 -7.52
N SER A 183 -1.57 30.57 -6.39
CA SER A 183 -1.36 31.39 -5.19
C SER A 183 -0.32 32.47 -5.44
N PHE A 184 0.76 32.11 -6.14
CA PHE A 184 1.81 33.05 -6.51
C PHE A 184 1.32 34.08 -7.54
N SER A 185 0.58 33.64 -8.56
CA SER A 185 -0.02 34.53 -9.56
C SER A 185 -0.96 35.55 -8.92
N TYR A 186 -1.81 35.10 -7.99
CA TYR A 186 -2.72 35.95 -7.24
C TYR A 186 -1.96 36.99 -6.41
N LEU A 187 -0.97 36.58 -5.62
CA LEU A 187 -0.15 37.49 -4.80
C LEU A 187 0.61 38.52 -5.64
N SER A 188 1.14 38.09 -6.80
CA SER A 188 1.83 38.99 -7.73
C SER A 188 0.86 40.00 -8.36
N SER A 189 -0.35 39.56 -8.68
CA SER A 189 -1.38 40.41 -9.29
C SER A 189 -1.92 41.46 -8.33
N LEU A 190 -2.04 41.14 -7.04
CA LEU A 190 -2.36 42.11 -5.99
C LEU A 190 -1.32 43.24 -5.87
N CYS A 191 -0.09 43.00 -6.35
CA CYS A 191 1.01 43.97 -6.34
C CYS A 191 1.18 44.70 -7.67
N SER A 192 0.23 44.54 -8.58
CA SER A 192 0.21 45.26 -9.84
C SER A 192 -0.60 46.56 -9.70
N PRO A 193 -0.42 47.55 -10.60
CA PRO A 193 -1.28 48.73 -10.65
C PRO A 193 -2.79 48.40 -10.67
N GLN A 194 -3.18 47.33 -11.38
CA GLN A 194 -4.56 46.83 -11.39
C GLN A 194 -4.99 46.25 -10.02
N GLY A 195 -4.06 45.63 -9.31
CA GLY A 195 -4.17 45.18 -7.92
C GLY A 195 -4.65 46.26 -6.96
N TYR A 196 -4.05 47.45 -7.06
CA TYR A 196 -4.34 48.58 -6.17
C TYR A 196 -5.63 49.32 -6.54
N ASP A 197 -5.90 49.48 -7.84
CA ASP A 197 -7.01 50.30 -8.33
C ASP A 197 -8.36 49.58 -8.33
N ASN A 198 -8.36 48.24 -8.45
CA ASN A 198 -9.59 47.45 -8.45
C ASN A 198 -9.42 46.07 -7.79
N PRO A 199 -9.41 46.01 -6.44
CA PRO A 199 -9.23 44.76 -5.70
C PRO A 199 -10.31 43.71 -5.99
N ASP A 200 -11.54 44.13 -6.29
CA ASP A 200 -12.67 43.24 -6.59
C ASP A 200 -12.49 42.49 -7.93
N SER A 201 -11.55 42.94 -8.78
CA SER A 201 -11.25 42.27 -10.04
C SER A 201 -10.63 40.87 -9.87
N PHE A 202 -10.18 40.52 -8.66
CA PHE A 202 -9.54 39.24 -8.36
C PHE A 202 -10.45 38.22 -7.65
N ASP A 203 -11.76 38.49 -7.53
CA ASP A 203 -12.73 37.56 -6.91
C ASP A 203 -12.78 36.21 -7.63
N SER A 204 -12.61 36.20 -8.96
CA SER A 204 -12.53 34.98 -9.77
C SER A 204 -11.29 34.14 -9.42
N ASP A 205 -10.14 34.80 -9.22
CA ASP A 205 -8.88 34.12 -8.88
C ASP A 205 -8.93 33.57 -7.46
N LEU A 206 -9.51 34.33 -6.52
CA LEU A 206 -9.74 33.86 -5.15
C LEU A 206 -10.69 32.64 -5.12
N SER A 207 -11.74 32.65 -5.95
CA SER A 207 -12.64 31.50 -6.08
C SER A 207 -11.92 30.28 -6.64
N ALA A 208 -11.11 30.45 -7.69
CA ALA A 208 -10.30 29.37 -8.27
C ALA A 208 -9.30 28.79 -7.26
N LEU A 209 -8.67 29.64 -6.44
CA LEU A 209 -7.81 29.22 -5.34
C LEU A 209 -8.53 28.36 -4.31
N GLN A 210 -9.74 28.78 -3.90
CA GLN A 210 -10.54 28.03 -2.93
C GLN A 210 -10.99 26.68 -3.50
N GLU A 211 -11.38 26.63 -4.77
CA GLU A 211 -11.73 25.37 -5.45
C GLU A 211 -10.53 24.44 -5.51
N LYS A 212 -9.34 24.93 -5.88
CA LYS A 212 -8.14 24.09 -5.90
C LYS A 212 -7.68 23.66 -4.53
N ALA A 213 -7.80 24.49 -3.50
CA ALA A 213 -7.53 24.08 -2.12
C ALA A 213 -8.43 22.91 -1.69
N LYS A 214 -9.72 22.94 -2.06
CA LYS A 214 -10.65 21.82 -1.82
C LYS A 214 -10.22 20.58 -2.59
N ALA A 215 -9.87 20.71 -3.87
CA ALA A 215 -9.42 19.59 -4.70
C ALA A 215 -8.15 18.92 -4.15
N VAL A 216 -7.20 19.68 -3.58
CA VAL A 216 -6.04 19.13 -2.86
C VAL A 216 -6.49 18.29 -1.67
N GLU A 217 -7.36 18.82 -0.81
CA GLU A 217 -7.83 18.10 0.39
C GLU A 217 -8.62 16.84 0.04
N GLU A 218 -9.48 16.90 -0.99
CA GLU A 218 -10.22 15.75 -1.50
C GLU A 218 -9.27 14.67 -2.04
N SER A 219 -8.28 15.06 -2.86
CA SER A 219 -7.30 14.12 -3.40
C SER A 219 -6.45 13.46 -2.31
N LYS A 220 -6.07 14.21 -1.26
CA LYS A 220 -5.36 13.67 -0.09
C LYS A 220 -6.20 12.63 0.64
N ASN A 221 -7.48 12.91 0.86
CA ASN A 221 -8.39 12.00 1.55
C ASN A 221 -8.66 10.73 0.75
N LEU A 222 -8.90 10.86 -0.57
CA LEU A 222 -9.04 9.70 -1.47
C LEU A 222 -7.79 8.83 -1.48
N LEU A 223 -6.61 9.45 -1.56
CA LEU A 223 -5.33 8.75 -1.51
C LEU A 223 -5.16 7.98 -0.19
N LYS A 224 -5.46 8.62 0.94
CA LYS A 224 -5.39 8.00 2.27
C LYS A 224 -6.29 6.76 2.38
N GLU A 225 -7.53 6.87 1.92
CA GLU A 225 -8.47 5.75 1.97
C GLU A 225 -8.05 4.61 1.03
N ASN A 226 -7.54 4.93 -0.16
CA ASN A 226 -7.03 3.90 -1.08
C ASN A 226 -5.79 3.19 -0.52
N MET A 227 -4.86 3.93 0.10
CA MET A 227 -3.68 3.35 0.74
C MET A 227 -4.05 2.43 1.92
N LYS A 228 -5.05 2.80 2.74
CA LYS A 228 -5.58 1.92 3.79
C LYS A 228 -6.20 0.65 3.21
N LYS A 229 -6.99 0.79 2.14
CA LYS A 229 -7.60 -0.33 1.45
C LYS A 229 -6.53 -1.30 0.95
N GLU A 230 -5.50 -0.80 0.28
CA GLU A 230 -4.40 -1.64 -0.20
C GLU A 230 -3.71 -2.41 0.93
N LEU A 231 -3.48 -1.78 2.08
CA LEU A 231 -2.86 -2.46 3.23
C LEU A 231 -3.74 -3.59 3.76
N ASN A 232 -5.07 -3.45 3.69
CA ASN A 232 -6.01 -4.47 4.16
C ASN A 232 -6.19 -5.63 3.16
N GLU A 233 -5.74 -5.47 1.92
CA GLU A 233 -5.90 -6.46 0.83
C GLU A 233 -4.64 -7.33 0.59
N ILE A 234 -3.55 -7.12 1.36
CA ILE A 234 -2.33 -7.95 1.37
C ILE A 234 -2.58 -9.26 2.14
#